data_AF-A0A7J2PPI3-F1
#
_entry.id   AF-A0A7J2PPI3-F1
#
_cell.length_a   1.000
_cell.length_b   1.000
_cell.length_c   1.000
_cell.angle_alpha   90.00
_cell.angle_beta   90.00
_cell.angle_gamma   90.00
#
_symmetry.space_group_name_H-M   'P 1'
#
loop_
_entity.id
_entity.type
_entity.pdbx_description
1 polymer ?
#
loop_
_entity_poly.entity_id
_entity_poly.type
_entity_poly.pdbx_seq_one_letter_code
_entity_poly.pdbx_strand_id
1 'polypeptide(L)' 'MKITSFWVVTKPIKGSRLIDILWKSNWSEIGLQYLGGLRPPEIYGVWTTKREAEKVAKRLLKEVKN' A
#
# COMPACT_ATOMS: atom_id res chain seq x y z
N MET A 1 -21.08 4.94 -8.23
CA MET A 1 -20.44 5.11 -6.90
C MET A 1 -19.04 5.66 -7.13
N LYS A 2 -18.69 6.82 -6.57
CA LYS A 2 -17.35 7.42 -6.74
C LYS A 2 -16.46 6.88 -5.61
N ILE A 3 -15.34 6.24 -5.94
CA ILE A 3 -14.38 5.78 -4.92
C ILE A 3 -13.69 7.02 -4.35
N THR A 4 -14.02 7.36 -3.10
CA THR A 4 -13.45 8.53 -2.40
C THR A 4 -12.17 8.20 -1.65
N SER A 5 -11.97 6.93 -1.30
CA SER A 5 -10.75 6.45 -0.65
C SER A 5 -10.52 4.97 -0.93
N PHE A 6 -9.28 4.53 -0.82
CA PHE A 6 -8.82 3.17 -1.04
C PHE A 6 -7.65 2.86 -0.10
N TRP A 7 -7.32 1.59 0.04
CA TRP A 7 -6.15 1.11 0.77
C TRP A 7 -5.03 0.79 -0.20
N VAL A 8 -3.85 1.34 0.06
CA VAL A 8 -2.67 1.15 -0.77
C VAL A 8 -1.77 0.12 -0.10
N VAL A 9 -1.23 -0.81 -0.89
CA VAL A 9 -0.15 -1.69 -0.44
C VAL A 9 1.07 -1.47 -1.32
N THR A 10 2.23 -1.24 -0.71
CA THR A 10 3.53 -1.20 -1.39
C THR A 10 4.31 -2.50 -1.20
N LYS A 11 5.28 -2.72 -2.08
CA LYS A 11 6.22 -3.83 -1.97
C LYS A 11 7.10 -3.62 -0.71
N PRO A 12 7.10 -4.56 0.25
CA PRO A 12 7.96 -4.44 1.42
C PRO A 12 9.43 -4.67 1.06
N ILE A 13 10.30 -4.11 1.91
CA ILE A 13 11.72 -4.43 1.97
C ILE A 13 12.04 -5.16 3.28
N LYS A 14 13.25 -5.71 3.40
CA LYS A 14 13.67 -6.40 4.62
C LYS A 14 13.59 -5.42 5.81
N GLY A 15 12.86 -5.82 6.85
CA GLY A 15 12.63 -4.98 8.03
C GLY A 15 11.36 -4.11 7.98
N SER A 16 10.65 -4.05 6.85
CA SER A 16 9.35 -3.37 6.79
C SER A 16 8.36 -3.96 7.79
N ARG A 17 7.50 -3.09 8.32
CA ARG A 17 6.34 -3.41 9.15
C ARG A 17 5.06 -3.11 8.38
N LEU A 18 3.93 -3.57 8.92
CA LEU A 18 2.62 -3.39 8.29
C LEU A 18 2.29 -1.91 8.05
N ILE A 19 2.59 -1.04 9.00
CA ILE A 19 2.34 0.42 8.89
C ILE A 19 3.18 1.08 7.80
N ASP A 20 4.33 0.50 7.45
CA ASP A 20 5.22 1.06 6.43
C ASP A 20 4.71 0.80 5.02
N ILE A 21 3.88 -0.24 4.83
CA ILE A 21 3.43 -0.69 3.51
C ILE A 21 1.93 -0.65 3.30
N LEU A 22 1.12 -0.41 4.34
CA LEU A 22 -0.33 -0.40 4.27
C LEU A 22 -0.89 0.88 4.87
N TRP A 23 -1.53 1.71 4.04
CA TRP A 23 -2.22 2.91 4.49
C TRP A 23 -3.49 3.16 3.68
N LYS A 24 -4.38 3.98 4.24
CA LYS A 24 -5.57 4.47 3.55
C LYS A 24 -5.22 5.75 2.83
N SER A 25 -5.67 5.91 1.59
CA SER A 25 -5.44 7.12 0.82
C SER A 25 -6.58 7.48 -0.14
N ASN A 26 -6.42 8.58 -0.86
CA ASN A 26 -7.27 9.03 -1.95
C ASN A 26 -6.41 9.52 -3.14
N TRP A 27 -7.05 9.89 -4.25
CA TRP A 27 -6.34 10.30 -5.46
C TRP A 27 -5.47 11.55 -5.27
N SER A 28 -5.91 12.53 -4.49
CA SER A 28 -5.14 13.75 -4.21
C SER A 28 -3.90 13.45 -3.38
N GLU A 29 -4.03 12.63 -2.35
CA GLU A 29 -2.93 12.21 -1.49
C GLU A 29 -1.92 11.33 -2.25
N ILE A 30 -2.37 10.41 -3.11
CA ILE A 30 -1.47 9.65 -3.98
C ILE A 30 -0.66 10.58 -4.89
N GLY A 31 -1.28 11.64 -5.42
CA GLY A 31 -0.57 12.66 -6.17
C GLY A 31 0.56 13.30 -5.36
N LEU A 32 0.30 13.63 -4.09
CA LEU A 32 1.32 14.17 -3.18
C LEU A 32 2.43 13.15 -2.88
N GLN A 33 2.08 11.88 -2.68
CA GLN A 33 3.06 10.81 -2.46
C GLN A 33 3.96 10.62 -3.67
N TYR A 34 3.40 10.68 -4.89
CA TYR A 34 4.18 10.62 -6.12
C TYR A 34 5.17 11.79 -6.25
N LEU A 35 4.74 13.00 -5.91
CA LEU A 35 5.63 14.17 -5.84
C LEU A 35 6.69 14.02 -4.74
N GLY A 36 6.36 13.36 -3.63
CA GLY A 36 7.26 13.02 -2.54
C GLY A 36 8.23 11.86 -2.84
N GLY A 37 8.13 11.24 -4.01
CA GLY A 37 9.07 10.22 -4.47
C GLY A 37 8.51 8.80 -4.58
N LEU A 38 7.25 8.55 -4.18
CA LEU A 38 6.60 7.25 -4.38
C LEU A 38 6.54 6.93 -5.88
N ARG A 39 7.13 5.81 -6.28
CA ARG A 39 7.14 5.36 -7.67
C ARG A 39 6.08 4.29 -7.91
N PRO A 40 5.37 4.32 -9.07
CA PRO A 40 4.38 3.29 -9.41
C PRO A 40 4.89 1.84 -9.28
N PRO A 41 6.15 1.50 -9.62
CA PRO A 41 6.68 0.15 -9.42
C PRO A 41 6.75 -0.30 -7.95
N GLU A 42 6.71 0.62 -6.99
CA GLU A 42 6.70 0.34 -5.56
C GLU A 42 5.30 -0.01 -5.05
N ILE A 43 4.25 0.41 -5.76
CA ILE A 43 2.87 0.04 -5.44
C ILE A 43 2.64 -1.40 -5.87
N TYR A 44 2.26 -2.24 -4.91
CA TYR A 44 1.83 -3.60 -5.18
C TYR A 44 0.36 -3.64 -5.63
N GLY A 45 -0.49 -2.79 -5.05
CA GLY A 45 -1.87 -2.63 -5.50
C GLY A 45 -2.71 -1.67 -4.65
N VAL A 46 -4.00 -1.60 -4.99
CA VAL A 46 -5.01 -0.84 -4.25
C VAL A 46 -6.28 -1.66 -4.01
N TRP A 47 -6.93 -1.47 -2.86
CA TRP A 47 -8.14 -2.19 -2.46
C TRP A 47 -9.21 -1.22 -1.95
N THR A 48 -10.48 -1.61 -2.08
CA THR A 48 -11.60 -0.87 -1.48
C THR A 48 -11.78 -1.18 -0.01
N THR A 49 -11.33 -2.36 0.46
CA THR A 49 -11.49 -2.81 1.84
C THR A 49 -10.15 -2.97 2.57
N LYS A 50 -10.13 -2.59 3.86
CA LYS A 50 -8.93 -2.77 4.71
C LYS A 50 -8.56 -4.25 4.85
N ARG A 51 -9.55 -5.11 5.01
CA ARG A 51 -9.37 -6.53 5.31
C ARG A 51 -8.61 -7.25 4.19
N GLU A 52 -8.95 -6.97 2.94
CA GLU A 52 -8.27 -7.55 1.78
C GLU A 52 -6.85 -7.02 1.64
N ALA A 53 -6.67 -5.70 1.77
CA ALA A 53 -5.36 -5.06 1.74
C ALA A 53 -4.43 -5.62 2.83
N GLU A 54 -4.95 -5.77 4.06
CA GLU A 54 -4.19 -6.28 5.20
C GLU A 54 -3.80 -7.75 5.03
N LYS A 55 -4.68 -8.58 4.46
CA LYS A 55 -4.37 -9.98 4.13
C LYS A 55 -3.19 -10.06 3.15
N VAL A 56 -3.20 -9.22 2.11
CA VAL A 56 -2.14 -9.15 1.10
C VAL A 56 -0.84 -8.62 1.71
N ALA A 57 -0.90 -7.51 2.44
CA ALA A 57 0.27 -6.89 3.07
C ALA A 57 0.97 -7.87 4.03
N LYS A 58 0.21 -8.61 4.85
CA LYS A 58 0.76 -9.64 5.74
C LYS A 58 1.41 -10.81 4.98
N ARG A 59 0.89 -11.18 3.81
CA ARG A 59 1.51 -12.20 2.95
C ARG A 59 2.87 -11.71 2.43
N LEU A 60 2.92 -10.52 1.84
CA LEU A 60 4.15 -9.93 1.30
C LEU A 60 5.23 -9.78 2.38
N LEU A 61 4.86 -9.36 3.59
CA LEU A 61 5.79 -9.24 4.71
C LEU A 61 6.38 -10.59 5.16
N LYS A 62 5.69 -11.71 4.93
CA LYS A 62 6.23 -13.05 5.20
C LYS A 62 7.19 -13.48 4.11
N GLU A 63 6.88 -13.18 2.85
CA GLU A 63 7.73 -13.50 1.70
C GLU A 63 9.08 -12.80 1.76
N VAL A 64 9.14 -11.57 2.24
CA VAL A 64 10.39 -10.77 2.35
C VAL A 64 11.21 -11.10 3.62
N LYS A 65 10.65 -11.84 4.57
CA LYS A 65 11.36 -12.30 5.78
C LYS A 65 12.08 -13.63 5.58
N ASN A 66 11.62 -14.44 4.63
CA ASN A 66 12.23 -15.71 4.24
C ASN A 66 13.32 -15.46 3.19
#